data_AF-K1TC30-F1
#
_entry.id   AF-K1TC30-F1
#
_cell.length_a   1.000
_cell.length_b   1.000
_cell.length_c   1.000
_cell.angle_alpha   90.00
_cell.angle_beta   90.00
_cell.angle_gamma   90.00
#
_symmetry.space_group_name_H-M   'P 1'
#
loop_
_entity.id
_entity.type
_entity.pdbx_description
1 polymer ?
#
loop_
_entity_poly.entity_id
_entity_poly.type
_entity_poly.pdbx_seq_one_letter_code
_entity_poly.pdbx_strand_id
1 'polypeptide(L)'
;TVNLPAQQAQDIVTMEGYNPLVTIVNAVPSNMINAMSSNNTILCVVVIAIIFGLCMTKMGEKADPLKKVFENINDIVQMFLNFLINKIAPIAIFCMIVRALAVYGIEYISPTMMWIVVTIVVSLLLVCTIYPIGIFITTGLNPFIFLKKAAKIGMFAAATNSSAATLPLNKETCINELGCSEEISSFVLPTGMTINMNGTTAMHMIAITFIATAAGVNITPATL
;
A
#
# COMPACT_ATOMS: atom_id res chain seq x y z
N THR A 1 -7.76 -24.00 8.26
CA THR A 1 -8.92 -23.10 8.10
C THR A 1 -9.17 -22.47 9.46
N VAL A 2 -9.15 -21.14 9.54
CA VAL A 2 -9.36 -20.41 10.80
C VAL A 2 -10.87 -20.15 10.90
N ASN A 3 -11.55 -20.82 11.82
CA ASN A 3 -12.99 -20.64 12.04
C ASN A 3 -13.20 -19.73 13.26
N LEU A 4 -13.66 -18.50 13.04
CA LEU A 4 -14.15 -17.62 14.09
C LEU A 4 -15.52 -18.10 14.61
N PRO A 5 -15.86 -17.85 15.89
CA PRO A 5 -17.20 -18.16 16.42
C PRO A 5 -18.30 -17.38 15.68
N ALA A 6 -19.30 -18.13 15.23
CA ALA A 6 -20.25 -17.78 14.16
C ALA A 6 -21.30 -16.68 14.45
N GLN A 7 -21.19 -15.89 15.52
CA GLN A 7 -22.28 -15.01 15.96
C GLN A 7 -22.21 -13.54 15.52
N GLN A 8 -21.25 -13.15 14.67
CA GLN A 8 -21.22 -11.81 14.06
C GLN A 8 -21.04 -11.82 12.53
N ALA A 9 -21.04 -12.99 11.89
CA ALA A 9 -20.79 -13.12 10.45
C ALA A 9 -22.06 -12.99 9.57
N GLN A 10 -23.24 -12.75 10.14
CA GLN A 10 -24.50 -12.82 9.38
C GLN A 10 -24.86 -11.55 8.58
N ASP A 11 -24.16 -10.43 8.74
CA ASP A 11 -24.41 -9.20 7.96
C ASP A 11 -23.34 -8.91 6.90
N ILE A 12 -22.37 -9.82 6.68
CA ILE A 12 -21.32 -9.62 5.68
C ILE A 12 -21.75 -10.27 4.35
N VAL A 13 -22.49 -9.45 3.60
CA VAL A 13 -22.49 -9.38 2.13
C VAL A 13 -22.96 -10.65 1.41
N THR A 14 -24.23 -10.65 1.00
CA THR A 14 -24.61 -11.22 -0.30
C THR A 14 -23.76 -10.55 -1.37
N MET A 15 -22.61 -11.16 -1.70
CA MET A 15 -21.83 -10.83 -2.89
C MET A 15 -22.69 -11.31 -4.08
N GLU A 16 -23.69 -10.52 -4.47
CA GLU A 16 -24.25 -10.65 -5.82
C GLU A 16 -23.07 -10.59 -6.79
N GLY A 17 -23.02 -11.57 -7.70
CA GLY A 17 -21.82 -11.92 -8.46
C GLY A 17 -21.04 -10.71 -8.95
N TYR A 18 -19.72 -10.74 -8.70
CA TYR A 18 -18.79 -9.71 -9.12
C TYR A 18 -19.02 -9.34 -10.59
N ASN A 19 -19.57 -8.14 -10.82
CA ASN A 19 -19.75 -7.59 -12.15
C ASN A 19 -18.79 -6.41 -12.32
N PRO A 20 -17.70 -6.56 -13.09
CA PRO A 20 -16.69 -5.51 -13.25
C PRO A 20 -17.26 -4.23 -13.89
N LEU A 21 -18.34 -4.33 -14.67
CA LEU A 21 -19.01 -3.17 -15.25
C LEU A 21 -19.74 -2.34 -14.18
N VAL A 22 -20.31 -2.99 -13.17
CA VAL A 22 -20.95 -2.31 -12.04
C VAL A 22 -19.91 -1.54 -11.23
N THR A 23 -18.70 -2.08 -11.06
CA THR A 23 -17.58 -1.36 -10.41
C THR A 23 -17.19 -0.09 -11.19
N ILE A 24 -17.15 -0.16 -12.52
CA ILE A 24 -16.83 1.01 -13.37
C ILE A 24 -17.94 2.07 -13.28
N VAL A 25 -19.21 1.65 -13.37
CA VAL A 25 -20.35 2.58 -13.24
C VAL A 25 -20.37 3.22 -11.86
N ASN A 26 -20.13 2.43 -10.81
CA ASN A 26 -20.06 2.94 -9.44
C ASN A 26 -18.84 3.82 -9.18
N ALA A 27 -17.80 3.79 -10.02
CA ALA A 27 -16.65 4.66 -9.89
C ALA A 27 -16.97 6.14 -10.25
N VAL A 28 -18.05 6.38 -11.01
CA VAL A 28 -18.52 7.71 -11.36
C VAL A 28 -19.62 8.12 -10.37
N PRO A 29 -19.34 9.07 -9.45
CA PRO A 29 -20.32 9.46 -8.45
C PRO A 29 -21.47 10.25 -9.07
N SER A 30 -22.70 9.90 -8.69
CA SER A 30 -23.89 10.71 -9.00
C SER A 30 -23.91 12.05 -8.27
N ASN A 31 -23.21 12.14 -7.12
CA ASN A 31 -23.06 13.36 -6.34
C ASN A 31 -21.70 13.37 -5.60
N MET A 32 -20.92 14.45 -5.79
CA MET A 32 -19.58 14.57 -5.20
C MET A 32 -19.60 14.65 -3.67
N ILE A 33 -20.58 15.35 -3.07
CA ILE A 33 -20.65 15.56 -1.62
C ILE A 33 -21.06 14.25 -0.93
N ASN A 34 -22.05 13.53 -1.48
CA ASN A 34 -22.46 12.23 -0.93
C ASN A 34 -21.36 11.18 -1.05
N ALA A 35 -20.52 11.26 -2.09
CA ALA A 35 -19.39 10.34 -2.24
C ALA A 35 -18.35 10.51 -1.13
N MET A 36 -18.21 11.71 -0.56
CA MET A 36 -17.27 12.00 0.53
C MET A 36 -17.79 11.61 1.91
N SER A 37 -19.10 11.38 2.08
CA SER A 37 -19.70 11.07 3.39
C SER A 37 -19.85 9.58 3.66
N SER A 38 -19.75 8.73 2.63
CA SER A 38 -19.93 7.28 2.74
C SER A 38 -18.61 6.52 2.57
N ASN A 39 -18.36 5.54 3.44
CA ASN A 39 -17.20 4.66 3.33
C ASN A 39 -17.30 3.68 2.15
N ASN A 40 -18.48 3.48 1.57
CA ASN A 40 -18.69 2.56 0.45
C ASN A 40 -18.29 3.19 -0.91
N THR A 41 -18.00 4.49 -0.95
CA THR A 41 -17.73 5.25 -2.17
C THR A 41 -16.29 5.77 -2.26
N ILE A 42 -15.35 5.12 -1.57
CA ILE A 42 -13.93 5.51 -1.59
C ILE A 42 -13.37 5.53 -3.03
N LEU A 43 -13.76 4.57 -3.87
CA LEU A 43 -13.36 4.54 -5.28
C LEU A 43 -13.79 5.82 -6.02
N CYS A 44 -14.99 6.32 -5.76
CA CYS A 44 -15.51 7.55 -6.36
C CYS A 44 -14.68 8.77 -5.94
N VAL A 45 -14.30 8.84 -4.65
CA VAL A 45 -13.47 9.92 -4.12
C VAL A 45 -12.11 9.94 -4.80
N VAL A 46 -11.50 8.76 -5.03
CA VAL A 46 -10.24 8.63 -5.76
C VAL A 46 -10.37 9.12 -7.21
N VAL A 47 -11.43 8.71 -7.92
CA VAL A 47 -11.67 9.16 -9.31
C VAL A 47 -11.86 10.67 -9.39
N ILE A 48 -12.65 11.26 -8.47
CA ILE A 48 -12.80 12.71 -8.36
C ILE A 48 -11.44 13.38 -8.15
N ALA A 49 -10.64 12.88 -7.21
CA ALA A 49 -9.34 13.47 -6.89
C ALA A 49 -8.38 13.45 -8.09
N ILE A 50 -8.37 12.36 -8.87
CA ILE A 50 -7.58 12.26 -10.11
C ILE A 50 -8.02 13.29 -11.14
N ILE A 51 -9.33 13.37 -11.43
CA ILE A 51 -9.87 14.35 -12.39
C ILE A 51 -9.54 15.77 -11.94
N PHE A 52 -9.70 16.06 -10.64
CA PHE A 52 -9.39 17.37 -10.06
C PHE A 52 -7.90 17.70 -10.18
N GLY A 53 -7.02 16.76 -9.87
CA GLY A 53 -5.56 16.88 -10.03
C GLY A 53 -5.14 17.12 -11.48
N LEU A 54 -5.75 16.44 -12.45
CA LEU A 54 -5.51 16.64 -13.87
C LEU A 54 -5.97 18.03 -14.35
N CYS A 55 -7.14 18.48 -13.91
CA CYS A 55 -7.64 19.83 -14.20
C CYS A 55 -6.72 20.91 -13.62
N MET A 56 -6.30 20.79 -12.37
CA MET A 56 -5.36 21.73 -11.73
C MET A 56 -4.00 21.77 -12.45
N THR A 57 -3.50 20.61 -12.89
CA THR A 57 -2.27 20.54 -13.70
C THR A 57 -2.43 21.30 -15.01
N LYS A 58 -3.57 21.14 -15.71
CA LYS A 58 -3.84 21.81 -16.98
C LYS A 58 -4.09 23.32 -16.85
N MET A 59 -4.57 23.77 -15.70
CA MET A 59 -4.76 25.20 -15.40
C MET A 59 -3.45 25.95 -15.08
N GLY A 60 -2.35 25.23 -14.86
CA GLY A 60 -1.03 25.82 -14.61
C GLY A 60 -1.02 26.72 -13.37
N GLU A 61 -0.46 27.91 -13.50
CA GLU A 61 -0.28 28.89 -12.41
C GLU A 61 -1.59 29.33 -11.75
N LYS A 62 -2.72 29.32 -12.49
CA LYS A 62 -4.03 29.71 -11.94
C LYS A 62 -4.49 28.79 -10.81
N ALA A 63 -4.03 27.54 -10.80
CA ALA A 63 -4.38 26.55 -9.78
C ALA A 63 -3.39 26.51 -8.61
N ASP A 64 -2.29 27.27 -8.65
CA ASP A 64 -1.23 27.18 -7.63
C ASP A 64 -1.68 27.54 -6.21
N PRO A 65 -2.55 28.55 -5.98
CA PRO A 65 -3.07 28.79 -4.63
C PRO A 65 -3.81 27.58 -4.07
N LEU A 66 -4.55 26.87 -4.93
CA LEU A 66 -5.34 25.72 -4.53
C LEU A 66 -4.46 24.48 -4.31
N LYS A 67 -3.45 24.25 -5.15
CA LYS A 67 -2.45 23.19 -4.93
C LYS A 67 -1.79 23.34 -3.57
N LYS A 68 -1.35 24.55 -3.21
CA LYS A 68 -0.73 24.84 -1.90
C LYS A 68 -1.67 24.55 -0.73
N VAL A 69 -2.98 24.81 -0.88
CA VAL A 69 -3.96 24.44 0.14
C VAL A 69 -4.00 22.92 0.34
N PHE A 70 -4.05 22.14 -0.75
CA PHE A 70 -4.05 20.68 -0.65
C PHE A 70 -2.74 20.11 -0.09
N GLU A 71 -1.58 20.67 -0.45
CA GLU A 71 -0.28 20.31 0.12
C GLU A 71 -0.25 20.56 1.63
N ASN A 72 -0.69 21.74 2.07
CA ASN A 72 -0.75 22.08 3.50
C ASN A 72 -1.73 21.17 4.27
N ILE A 73 -2.87 20.81 3.67
CA ILE A 73 -3.81 19.86 4.28
C ILE A 73 -3.14 18.48 4.43
N ASN A 74 -2.44 18.01 3.40
CA ASN A 74 -1.71 16.74 3.46
C ASN A 74 -0.65 16.76 4.58
N ASP A 75 0.08 17.87 4.75
CA ASP A 75 1.07 18.01 5.82
C ASP A 75 0.43 17.98 7.21
N ILE A 76 -0.74 18.63 7.38
CA ILE A 76 -1.51 18.56 8.63
C ILE A 76 -1.95 17.11 8.91
N VAL A 77 -2.44 16.40 7.90
CA VAL A 77 -2.84 14.99 8.03
C VAL A 77 -1.64 14.12 8.41
N GLN A 78 -0.50 14.28 7.75
CA GLN A 78 0.73 13.54 8.07
C GLN A 78 1.22 13.84 9.50
N MET A 79 1.18 15.10 9.93
CA MET A 79 1.53 15.49 11.29
C MET A 79 0.62 14.80 12.33
N PHE A 80 -0.69 14.78 12.07
CA PHE A 80 -1.66 14.09 12.93
C PHE A 80 -1.42 12.58 12.98
N LEU A 81 -1.20 11.93 11.83
CA LEU A 81 -0.87 10.51 11.76
C LEU A 81 0.42 10.18 12.52
N ASN A 82 1.47 10.99 12.35
CA ASN A 82 2.73 10.84 13.09
C ASN A 82 2.51 10.96 14.60
N PHE A 83 1.67 11.89 15.05
CA PHE A 83 1.32 12.00 16.47
C PHE A 83 0.60 10.74 16.97
N LEU A 84 -0.42 10.26 16.24
CA LEU A 84 -1.15 9.04 16.61
C LEU A 84 -0.22 7.83 16.69
N ILE A 85 0.61 7.61 15.66
CA ILE A 85 1.52 6.47 15.58
C ILE A 85 2.55 6.51 16.71
N ASN A 86 3.14 7.68 16.97
CA ASN A 86 4.23 7.78 17.95
C ASN A 86 3.75 7.81 19.41
N LYS A 87 2.54 8.32 19.68
CA LYS A 87 2.06 8.54 21.06
C LYS A 87 0.94 7.59 21.47
N ILE A 88 0.01 7.29 20.57
CA ILE A 88 -1.24 6.58 20.91
C ILE A 88 -1.18 5.11 20.48
N ALA A 89 -0.62 4.82 19.30
CA ALA A 89 -0.62 3.50 18.73
C ALA A 89 0.00 2.41 19.63
N PRO A 90 1.12 2.63 20.36
CA PRO A 90 1.69 1.59 21.21
C PRO A 90 0.71 1.08 22.27
N ILE A 91 -0.03 2.00 22.91
CA ILE A 91 -1.04 1.68 23.93
C ILE A 91 -2.27 1.05 23.26
N ALA A 92 -2.75 1.62 22.17
CA ALA A 92 -3.92 1.13 21.46
C ALA A 92 -3.72 -0.30 20.93
N ILE A 93 -2.56 -0.55 20.29
CA ILE A 93 -2.19 -1.87 19.75
C ILE A 93 -2.05 -2.88 20.90
N PHE A 94 -1.41 -2.51 22.01
CA PHE A 94 -1.32 -3.38 23.18
C PHE A 94 -2.71 -3.81 23.68
N CYS A 95 -3.62 -2.86 23.86
CA CYS A 95 -4.99 -3.13 24.29
C CYS A 95 -5.75 -4.01 23.26
N MET A 96 -5.58 -3.77 21.96
CA MET A 96 -6.20 -4.57 20.91
C MET A 96 -5.69 -6.01 20.90
N ILE A 97 -4.38 -6.22 21.03
CA ILE A 97 -3.77 -7.57 21.08
C ILE A 97 -4.22 -8.30 22.34
N VAL A 98 -4.15 -7.66 23.51
CA VAL A 98 -4.60 -8.28 24.78
C VAL A 98 -6.05 -8.71 24.69
N ARG A 99 -6.94 -7.85 24.17
CA ARG A 99 -8.34 -8.20 23.95
C ARG A 99 -8.49 -9.37 22.98
N ALA A 100 -7.78 -9.36 21.86
CA ALA A 100 -7.84 -10.44 20.89
C ALA A 100 -7.42 -11.79 21.50
N LEU A 101 -6.33 -11.80 22.27
CA LEU A 101 -5.86 -13.00 22.97
C LEU A 101 -6.83 -13.46 24.06
N ALA A 102 -7.52 -12.54 24.75
CA ALA A 102 -8.51 -12.88 25.77
C ALA A 102 -9.80 -13.49 25.17
N VAL A 103 -10.23 -13.02 23.99
CA VAL A 103 -11.46 -13.48 23.34
C VAL A 103 -11.23 -14.76 22.54
N TYR A 104 -10.14 -14.80 21.77
CA TYR A 104 -9.90 -15.85 20.78
C TYR A 104 -8.87 -16.89 21.26
N GLY A 105 -8.05 -16.56 22.27
CA GLY A 105 -7.01 -17.44 22.78
C GLY A 105 -5.70 -17.40 21.97
N ILE A 106 -4.68 -18.09 22.49
CA ILE A 106 -3.32 -18.12 21.92
C ILE A 106 -3.26 -18.83 20.56
N GLU A 107 -4.23 -19.71 20.28
CA GLU A 107 -4.29 -20.46 19.02
C GLU A 107 -4.40 -19.54 17.78
N TYR A 108 -4.91 -18.32 17.94
CA TYR A 108 -5.00 -17.32 16.87
C TYR A 108 -3.70 -16.56 16.57
N ILE A 109 -2.67 -16.73 17.41
CA ILE A 109 -1.32 -16.24 17.09
C ILE A 109 -0.75 -17.00 15.90
N SER A 110 -1.00 -18.31 15.80
CA SER A 110 -0.41 -19.15 14.74
C SER A 110 -0.83 -18.70 13.32
N PRO A 111 -2.13 -18.46 13.02
CA PRO A 111 -2.53 -17.91 11.72
C PRO A 111 -1.99 -16.51 11.45
N THR A 112 -1.90 -15.67 12.47
CA THR A 112 -1.37 -14.30 12.34
C THR A 112 0.12 -14.32 12.00
N MET A 113 0.89 -15.20 12.66
CA MET A 113 2.31 -15.42 12.35
C MET A 113 2.50 -15.98 10.95
N MET A 114 1.65 -16.93 10.54
CA MET A 114 1.68 -17.47 9.18
C MET A 114 1.44 -16.35 8.15
N TRP A 115 0.49 -15.46 8.39
CA TRP A 115 0.23 -14.29 7.54
C TRP A 115 1.46 -13.37 7.41
N ILE A 116 2.14 -13.06 8.52
CA ILE A 116 3.36 -12.24 8.52
C ILE A 116 4.45 -12.91 7.66
N VAL A 117 4.72 -14.18 7.90
CA VAL A 117 5.76 -14.93 7.19
C VAL A 117 5.45 -15.01 5.69
N VAL A 118 4.21 -15.35 5.33
CA VAL A 118 3.77 -15.41 3.92
C VAL A 118 3.94 -14.05 3.25
N THR A 119 3.55 -12.96 3.92
CA THR A 119 3.69 -11.60 3.38
C THR A 119 5.15 -11.25 3.10
N ILE A 120 6.06 -11.55 4.03
CA ILE A 120 7.49 -11.30 3.87
C ILE A 120 8.06 -12.14 2.72
N VAL A 121 7.76 -13.45 2.70
CA VAL A 121 8.28 -14.37 1.68
C VAL A 121 7.78 -13.99 0.29
N VAL A 122 6.48 -13.72 0.13
CA VAL A 122 5.90 -13.31 -1.15
C VAL A 122 6.48 -11.97 -1.61
N SER A 123 6.60 -10.98 -0.71
CA SER A 123 7.17 -9.68 -1.06
C SER A 123 8.63 -9.78 -1.49
N LEU A 124 9.44 -10.58 -0.78
CA LEU A 124 10.83 -10.83 -1.14
C LEU A 124 10.94 -11.60 -2.46
N LEU A 125 10.09 -12.61 -2.68
CA LEU A 125 10.05 -13.33 -3.96
C LEU A 125 9.73 -12.39 -5.11
N LEU A 126 8.71 -11.55 -4.98
CA LEU A 126 8.33 -10.57 -6.02
C LEU A 126 9.48 -9.61 -6.30
N VAL A 127 10.11 -9.05 -5.27
CA VAL A 127 11.24 -8.12 -5.43
C VAL A 127 12.45 -8.81 -6.06
N CYS A 128 12.78 -10.04 -5.63
CA CYS A 128 13.93 -10.79 -6.10
C CYS A 128 13.74 -11.43 -7.49
N THR A 129 12.52 -11.51 -8.00
CA THR A 129 12.22 -12.11 -9.31
C THR A 129 11.83 -11.05 -10.33
N ILE A 130 10.82 -10.23 -10.05
CA ILE A 130 10.24 -9.32 -11.04
C ILE A 130 11.25 -8.25 -11.47
N TYR A 131 11.90 -7.56 -10.53
CA TYR A 131 12.84 -6.50 -10.89
C TYR A 131 14.09 -7.03 -11.60
N PRO A 132 14.75 -8.11 -11.13
CA PRO A 132 15.95 -8.61 -11.79
C PRO A 132 15.65 -9.21 -13.16
N ILE A 133 14.53 -9.95 -13.32
CA ILE A 133 14.08 -10.43 -14.62
C ILE A 133 13.77 -9.26 -15.56
N GLY A 134 13.10 -8.22 -15.05
CA GLY A 134 12.83 -6.99 -15.80
C GLY A 134 14.10 -6.33 -16.32
N ILE A 135 15.13 -6.19 -15.46
CA ILE A 135 16.44 -5.65 -15.87
C ILE A 135 17.10 -6.53 -16.92
N PHE A 136 17.08 -7.86 -16.74
CA PHE A 136 17.68 -8.79 -17.70
C PHE A 136 17.01 -8.69 -19.08
N ILE A 137 15.68 -8.67 -19.13
CA ILE A 137 14.92 -8.59 -20.39
C ILE A 137 15.11 -7.25 -21.08
N THR A 138 15.15 -6.14 -20.33
CA THR A 138 15.17 -4.78 -20.91
C THR A 138 16.57 -4.29 -21.26
N THR A 139 17.58 -4.64 -20.47
CA THR A 139 18.95 -4.11 -20.62
C THR A 139 19.98 -5.17 -21.02
N GLY A 140 19.66 -6.46 -20.91
CA GLY A 140 20.63 -7.55 -21.08
C GLY A 140 21.70 -7.62 -19.98
N LEU A 141 21.62 -6.77 -18.94
CA LEU A 141 22.59 -6.73 -17.86
C LEU A 141 22.37 -7.86 -16.85
N ASN A 142 23.43 -8.21 -16.13
CA ASN A 142 23.38 -9.31 -15.16
C ASN A 142 22.46 -8.97 -13.96
N PRO A 143 21.35 -9.72 -13.78
CA PRO A 143 20.36 -9.45 -12.73
C PRO A 143 20.91 -9.63 -11.30
N PHE A 144 21.92 -10.49 -11.12
CA PHE A 144 22.51 -10.76 -9.81
C PHE A 144 23.35 -9.58 -9.30
N ILE A 145 23.98 -8.82 -10.21
CA ILE A 145 24.73 -7.61 -9.84
C ILE A 145 23.78 -6.54 -9.32
N PHE A 146 22.64 -6.37 -9.99
CA PHE A 146 21.57 -5.47 -9.54
C PHE A 146 21.07 -5.87 -8.14
N LEU A 147 20.72 -7.14 -7.94
CA LEU A 147 20.26 -7.65 -6.63
C LEU A 147 21.28 -7.39 -5.52
N LYS A 148 22.56 -7.69 -5.77
CA LYS A 148 23.62 -7.52 -4.77
C LYS A 148 23.79 -6.05 -4.36
N LYS A 149 23.74 -5.13 -5.32
CA LYS A 149 23.84 -3.68 -5.06
C LYS A 149 22.57 -3.12 -4.43
N ALA A 150 21.40 -3.64 -4.79
CA ALA A 150 20.10 -3.25 -4.21
C ALA A 150 19.89 -3.77 -2.78
N ALA A 151 20.51 -4.90 -2.41
CA ALA A 151 20.32 -5.54 -1.11
C ALA A 151 20.65 -4.62 0.08
N LYS A 152 21.69 -3.79 -0.02
CA LYS A 152 22.04 -2.83 1.05
C LYS A 152 20.95 -1.78 1.27
N ILE A 153 20.30 -1.32 0.19
CA ILE A 153 19.17 -0.39 0.28
C ILE A 153 17.98 -1.10 0.93
N GLY A 154 17.71 -2.34 0.53
CA GLY A 154 16.64 -3.16 1.12
C GLY A 154 16.83 -3.38 2.62
N MET A 155 18.05 -3.70 3.07
CA MET A 155 18.36 -3.85 4.50
C MET A 155 18.20 -2.55 5.27
N PHE A 156 18.67 -1.42 4.71
CA PHE A 156 18.49 -0.11 5.33
C PHE A 156 17.00 0.29 5.41
N ALA A 157 16.23 -0.01 4.35
CA ALA A 157 14.79 0.20 4.32
C ALA A 157 14.06 -0.63 5.38
N ALA A 158 14.45 -1.90 5.56
CA ALA A 158 13.88 -2.76 6.60
C ALA A 158 14.20 -2.26 8.02
N ALA A 159 15.40 -1.72 8.23
CA ALA A 159 15.80 -1.18 9.53
C ALA A 159 15.09 0.14 9.87
N THR A 160 14.91 1.02 8.87
CA THR A 160 14.34 2.36 9.05
C THR A 160 12.82 2.40 8.90
N ASN A 161 12.22 1.40 8.26
CA ASN A 161 10.81 1.34 7.88
C ASN A 161 10.34 2.61 7.13
N SER A 162 11.22 3.25 6.36
CA SER A 162 10.92 4.52 5.67
C SER A 162 11.54 4.60 4.27
N SER A 163 10.69 4.72 3.26
CA SER A 163 11.12 4.97 1.87
C SER A 163 11.77 6.34 1.67
N ALA A 164 11.42 7.32 2.51
CA ALA A 164 12.05 8.65 2.45
C ALA A 164 13.46 8.64 3.03
N ALA A 165 13.68 7.87 4.10
CA ALA A 165 15.01 7.72 4.69
C ALA A 165 15.99 7.02 3.74
N THR A 166 15.50 6.15 2.86
CA THR A 166 16.35 5.36 1.95
C THR A 166 16.71 6.09 0.67
N LEU A 167 16.02 7.19 0.33
CA LEU A 167 16.21 7.93 -0.93
C LEU A 167 17.67 8.38 -1.16
N PRO A 168 18.40 8.94 -0.18
CA PRO A 168 19.79 9.36 -0.38
C PRO A 168 20.71 8.18 -0.74
N LEU A 169 20.61 7.07 0.01
CA LEU A 169 21.38 5.86 -0.23
C LEU A 169 21.02 5.20 -1.56
N ASN A 170 19.74 5.24 -1.93
CA ASN A 170 19.25 4.72 -3.21
C ASN A 170 19.81 5.54 -4.38
N LYS A 171 19.77 6.88 -4.29
CA LYS A 171 20.31 7.79 -5.30
C LYS A 171 21.82 7.56 -5.50
N GLU A 172 22.58 7.47 -4.41
CA GLU A 172 24.02 7.21 -4.46
C GLU A 172 24.34 5.87 -5.14
N THR A 173 23.59 4.82 -4.79
CA THR A 173 23.78 3.48 -5.39
C THR A 173 23.40 3.48 -6.88
N CYS A 174 22.34 4.17 -7.27
CA CYS A 174 21.95 4.28 -8.68
C CYS A 174 23.02 4.99 -9.52
N ILE A 175 23.58 6.09 -9.03
CA ILE A 175 24.57 6.89 -9.77
C ILE A 175 25.95 6.21 -9.74
N ASN A 176 26.48 5.92 -8.55
CA ASN A 176 27.87 5.50 -8.37
C ASN A 176 28.07 3.99 -8.60
N GLU A 177 27.06 3.16 -8.35
CA GLU A 177 27.21 1.71 -8.42
C GLU A 177 26.50 1.06 -9.60
N LEU A 178 25.38 1.62 -10.06
CA LEU A 178 24.61 1.11 -11.20
C LEU A 178 24.85 1.91 -12.49
N GLY A 179 25.51 3.07 -12.40
CA GLY A 179 25.87 3.90 -13.57
C GLY A 179 24.70 4.63 -14.21
N CYS A 180 23.60 4.85 -13.47
CA CYS A 180 22.47 5.64 -13.95
C CYS A 180 22.84 7.12 -14.03
N SER A 181 22.28 7.86 -15.00
CA SER A 181 22.49 9.29 -15.07
C SER A 181 21.86 10.00 -13.85
N GLU A 182 22.51 11.08 -13.40
CA GLU A 182 22.02 11.86 -12.27
C GLU A 182 20.66 12.50 -12.57
N GLU A 183 20.45 12.97 -13.80
CA GLU A 183 19.20 13.59 -14.24
C GLU A 183 18.02 12.61 -14.13
N ILE A 184 18.17 11.40 -14.66
CA ILE A 184 17.11 10.37 -14.58
C ILE A 184 16.90 9.93 -13.14
N SER A 185 17.99 9.69 -12.38
CA SER A 185 17.89 9.22 -11.00
C SER A 185 17.24 10.24 -10.06
N SER A 186 17.52 11.54 -10.28
CA SER A 186 16.98 12.63 -9.46
C SER A 186 15.50 12.91 -9.72
N PHE A 187 14.98 12.47 -10.87
CA PHE A 187 13.56 12.57 -11.19
C PHE A 187 12.81 11.28 -10.82
N VAL A 188 13.29 10.13 -11.30
CA VAL A 188 12.57 8.85 -11.18
C VAL A 188 12.53 8.33 -9.75
N LEU A 189 13.60 8.49 -8.95
CA LEU A 189 13.62 7.94 -7.59
C LEU A 189 12.66 8.70 -6.64
N PRO A 190 12.63 10.05 -6.59
CA PRO A 190 11.67 10.77 -5.76
C PRO A 190 10.22 10.62 -6.25
N THR A 191 9.98 10.52 -7.56
CA THR A 191 8.62 10.23 -8.06
C THR A 191 8.20 8.79 -7.75
N GLY A 192 9.14 7.85 -7.86
CA GLY A 192 8.89 6.43 -7.59
C GLY A 192 8.60 6.13 -6.13
N MET A 193 9.20 6.87 -5.18
CA MET A 193 8.99 6.61 -3.75
C MET A 193 7.53 6.78 -3.29
N THR A 194 6.75 7.63 -3.99
CA THR A 194 5.35 7.91 -3.66
C THR A 194 4.38 7.10 -4.52
N ILE A 195 4.71 6.87 -5.80
CA ILE A 195 3.82 6.20 -6.75
C ILE A 195 3.99 4.67 -6.72
N ASN A 196 5.22 4.17 -6.57
CA ASN A 196 5.53 2.75 -6.75
C ASN A 196 5.45 1.96 -5.42
N MET A 197 4.24 1.79 -4.88
CA MET A 197 3.99 1.09 -3.61
C MET A 197 3.67 -0.41 -3.77
N ASN A 198 4.41 -1.14 -4.62
CA ASN A 198 4.15 -2.57 -4.90
C ASN A 198 4.20 -3.48 -3.66
N GLY A 199 5.10 -3.21 -2.71
CA GLY A 199 5.19 -3.97 -1.47
C GLY A 199 3.94 -3.80 -0.58
N THR A 200 3.42 -2.57 -0.52
CA THR A 200 2.18 -2.26 0.20
C THR A 200 0.98 -2.94 -0.46
N THR A 201 0.92 -2.97 -1.80
CA THR A 201 -0.11 -3.70 -2.54
C THR A 201 -0.09 -5.20 -2.18
N ALA A 202 1.08 -5.84 -2.21
CA ALA A 202 1.20 -7.26 -1.84
C ALA A 202 0.75 -7.51 -0.39
N MET A 203 1.15 -6.66 0.55
CA MET A 203 0.70 -6.72 1.94
C MET A 203 -0.83 -6.62 2.05
N HIS A 204 -1.45 -5.64 1.38
CA HIS A 204 -2.90 -5.46 1.41
C HIS A 204 -3.65 -6.65 0.82
N MET A 205 -3.21 -7.21 -0.30
CA MET A 205 -3.87 -8.37 -0.91
C MET A 205 -3.88 -9.58 0.03
N ILE A 206 -2.74 -9.85 0.67
CA ILE A 206 -2.62 -10.97 1.62
C ILE A 206 -3.44 -10.67 2.89
N ALA A 207 -3.45 -9.43 3.38
CA ALA A 207 -4.24 -9.00 4.53
C ALA A 207 -5.75 -9.14 4.29
N ILE A 208 -6.26 -8.68 3.14
CA ILE A 208 -7.67 -8.80 2.77
C ILE A 208 -8.06 -10.28 2.70
N THR A 209 -7.21 -11.11 2.09
CA THR A 209 -7.44 -12.56 2.02
C THR A 209 -7.55 -13.18 3.41
N PHE A 210 -6.63 -12.81 4.31
CA PHE A 210 -6.61 -13.29 5.70
C PHE A 210 -7.84 -12.86 6.48
N ILE A 211 -8.21 -11.58 6.43
CA ILE A 211 -9.36 -11.02 7.17
C ILE A 211 -10.67 -11.67 6.70
N ALA A 212 -10.86 -11.78 5.39
CA ALA A 212 -12.07 -12.37 4.83
C ALA A 212 -12.18 -13.86 5.14
N THR A 213 -11.07 -14.62 5.01
CA THR A 213 -11.04 -16.04 5.38
C THR A 213 -11.32 -16.22 6.87
N ALA A 214 -10.77 -15.36 7.73
CA ALA A 214 -11.05 -15.38 9.16
C ALA A 214 -12.54 -15.08 9.43
N ALA A 215 -13.12 -14.11 8.73
CA ALA A 215 -14.54 -13.75 8.81
C ALA A 215 -15.51 -14.80 8.22
N GLY A 216 -14.99 -15.91 7.68
CA GLY A 216 -15.80 -16.97 7.07
C GLY A 216 -16.25 -16.67 5.64
N VAL A 217 -15.72 -15.63 5.02
CA VAL A 217 -15.99 -15.29 3.61
C VAL A 217 -15.09 -16.15 2.72
N ASN A 218 -15.72 -16.88 1.79
CA ASN A 218 -15.00 -17.71 0.83
C ASN A 218 -14.43 -16.85 -0.29
N ILE A 219 -13.11 -16.67 -0.31
CA ILE A 219 -12.42 -15.93 -1.35
C ILE A 219 -12.01 -16.88 -2.48
N THR A 220 -12.43 -16.53 -3.69
CA THR A 220 -11.96 -17.11 -4.94
C THR A 220 -11.02 -16.14 -5.66
N PRO A 221 -10.16 -16.60 -6.60
CA PRO A 221 -9.36 -15.71 -7.43
C PRO A 221 -10.17 -14.68 -8.23
N ALA A 222 -11.47 -14.92 -8.45
CA ALA A 222 -12.37 -13.99 -9.14
C ALA A 222 -12.90 -12.87 -8.23
N THR A 223 -12.74 -13.01 -6.90
CA THR A 223 -13.16 -12.05 -5.88
C THR A 223 -11.99 -11.29 -5.25
N LEU A 224 -10.76 -11.57 -5.70
CA LEU A 224 -9.50 -10.89 -5.34
C LEU A 224 -9.17 -9.82 -6.38
#